data_AF-A0A0G0PXS2-F1
#
_entry.id   AF-A0A0G0PXS2-F1
#
_cell.length_a   1.000
_cell.length_b   1.000
_cell.length_c   1.000
_cell.angle_alpha   90.00
_cell.angle_beta   90.00
_cell.angle_gamma   90.00
#
_symmetry.space_group_name_H-M   'P 1'
#
loop_
_entity.id
_entity.type
_entity.pdbx_description
1 polymer ?
#
loop_
_entity_poly.entity_id
_entity_poly.type
_entity_poly.pdbx_seq_one_letter_code
_entity_poly.pdbx_strand_id
1 'polypeptide(L)' 'MKILKDINNKAKHLKKPIKIMEVCGTHTMAIAKNGLKSLLPENIQLISGPGCPVCVTDQSDIEKIIYLSLL' A
#
# COMPACT_ATOMS: atom_id res chain seq x y z
N MET A 1 6.17 -8.10 20.11
CA MET A 1 4.81 -8.67 19.93
C MET A 1 3.67 -7.89 20.61
N LYS A 2 3.90 -6.84 21.42
CA LYS A 2 2.81 -6.08 22.10
C LYS A 2 1.77 -5.53 21.11
N ILE A 3 2.23 -4.83 20.08
CA ILE A 3 1.38 -4.20 19.05
C ILE A 3 0.47 -5.23 18.36
N LEU A 4 1.02 -6.39 18.00
CA LEU A 4 0.23 -7.43 17.32
C LEU A 4 -0.88 -7.98 18.22
N LYS A 5 -0.63 -8.13 19.53
CA LYS A 5 -1.68 -8.52 20.50
C LYS A 5 -2.77 -7.46 20.59
N ASP A 6 -2.39 -6.18 20.63
CA ASP A 6 -3.34 -5.07 20.70
C ASP A 6 -4.21 -4.98 19.45
N ILE A 7 -3.60 -5.18 18.26
CA ILE A 7 -4.33 -5.25 16.98
C ILE A 7 -5.34 -6.40 17.01
N ASN A 8 -4.92 -7.61 17.40
CA ASN A 8 -5.82 -8.77 17.50
C ASN A 8 -6.99 -8.53 18.46
N ASN A 9 -6.73 -7.91 19.62
CA ASN A 9 -7.78 -7.61 20.59
C ASN A 9 -8.77 -6.57 20.04
N LYS A 10 -8.29 -5.49 19.42
CA LYS A 10 -9.16 -4.48 18.80
C LYS A 10 -9.95 -5.05 17.62
N ALA A 11 -9.33 -5.92 16.82
CA ALA A 11 -9.96 -6.53 15.65
C ALA A 11 -11.20 -7.36 16.01
N LYS A 12 -11.25 -8.00 17.19
CA LYS A 12 -12.44 -8.73 17.67
C LYS A 12 -13.69 -7.86 17.84
N HIS A 13 -13.51 -6.56 18.05
CA HIS A 13 -14.62 -5.61 18.25
C HIS A 13 -15.08 -4.95 16.95
N LEU A 14 -14.45 -5.26 15.81
CA LEU A 14 -14.89 -4.75 14.51
C LEU A 14 -16.19 -5.44 14.09
N LYS A 15 -17.23 -4.64 13.84
CA LYS A 15 -18.54 -5.13 13.37
C LYS A 15 -18.51 -5.64 11.93
N LYS A 16 -17.52 -5.23 11.15
CA LYS A 16 -17.35 -5.57 9.73
C LYS A 16 -15.86 -5.66 9.38
N PRO A 17 -15.46 -6.49 8.40
CA PRO A 17 -14.11 -6.46 7.88
C PRO A 17 -13.74 -5.07 7.36
N ILE A 18 -12.49 -4.67 7.58
CA ILE A 18 -11.97 -3.37 7.12
C ILE A 18 -10.86 -3.57 6.10
N LYS A 19 -10.73 -2.57 5.22
CA LYS A 19 -9.67 -2.47 4.23
C LYS A 19 -8.82 -1.25 4.55
N ILE A 20 -7.53 -1.45 4.74
CA ILE A 20 -6.56 -0.38 4.97
C ILE A 20 -5.69 -0.29 3.73
N MET A 21 -5.64 0.88 3.10
CA MET A 21 -4.81 1.11 1.93
C MET A 21 -3.61 1.98 2.29
N GLU A 22 -2.43 1.57 1.84
CA GLU A 22 -1.24 2.42 1.81
C GLU A 22 -0.99 2.93 0.38
N VAL A 23 -0.31 4.07 0.27
CA VAL A 23 -0.01 4.75 -1.00
C VAL A 23 1.46 5.15 -1.07
N CYS A 24 2.35 4.32 -0.52
CA CYS A 24 3.78 4.58 -0.51
C CYS A 24 4.52 3.30 -0.89
N GLY A 25 5.23 3.31 -2.03
CA GLY A 25 5.98 2.14 -2.50
C GLY A 25 6.94 1.56 -1.45
N THR A 26 7.52 2.40 -0.60
CA THR A 26 8.37 1.97 0.52
C THR A 26 7.61 1.14 1.56
N HIS A 27 6.36 1.51 1.86
CA HIS A 27 5.49 0.69 2.72
C HIS A 27 5.12 -0.62 2.04
N THR A 28 4.75 -0.61 0.75
CA THR A 28 4.48 -1.84 -0.01
C THR A 28 5.63 -2.85 0.14
N MET A 29 6.87 -2.38 -0.06
CA MET A 29 8.07 -3.19 0.08
C MET A 29 8.28 -3.68 1.52
N ALA A 30 8.19 -2.79 2.51
CA ALA A 30 8.37 -3.16 3.92
C ALA A 30 7.32 -4.17 4.39
N ILE A 31 6.06 -4.01 3.97
CA ILE A 31 4.95 -4.92 4.27
C ILE A 31 5.25 -6.32 3.70
N ALA A 32 5.63 -6.39 2.42
CA ALA A 32 5.92 -7.65 1.75
C ALA A 32 7.14 -8.35 2.37
N LYS A 33 8.25 -7.61 2.56
CA LYS A 33 9.50 -8.13 3.12
C LYS A 33 9.32 -8.72 4.52
N ASN A 34 8.47 -8.11 5.35
CA ASN A 34 8.24 -8.55 6.73
C ASN A 34 7.02 -9.47 6.88
N GLY A 35 6.34 -9.85 5.79
CA GLY A 35 5.17 -10.71 5.84
C GLY A 35 4.00 -10.11 6.64
N LEU A 36 3.89 -8.77 6.74
CA LEU A 36 2.92 -8.15 7.66
C LEU A 36 1.47 -8.55 7.34
N LYS A 37 1.15 -8.81 6.07
CA LYS A 37 -0.18 -9.25 5.63
C LYS A 37 -0.62 -10.56 6.29
N SER A 38 0.29 -11.52 6.49
CA SER A 38 -0.05 -12.81 7.11
C SER A 38 -0.12 -12.74 8.65
N LEU A 39 0.38 -11.65 9.25
CA LEU A 39 0.29 -11.43 10.69
C LEU A 39 -1.03 -10.77 11.10
N LEU A 40 -1.71 -10.09 10.18
CA LEU A 40 -2.95 -9.38 10.49
C LEU A 40 -4.14 -10.36 10.62
N PRO A 41 -5.11 -10.04 11.50
CA PRO A 41 -6.37 -10.77 11.58
C PRO A 41 -7.11 -10.82 10.23
N GLU A 42 -7.85 -11.91 9.96
CA GLU A 42 -8.57 -12.10 8.70
C GLU A 42 -9.59 -10.99 8.37
N ASN A 43 -10.13 -10.32 9.39
CA ASN A 43 -11.06 -9.21 9.23
C ASN A 43 -10.37 -7.85 8.96
N ILE A 44 -9.05 -7.83 8.78
CA ILE A 44 -8.28 -6.65 8.38
C ILE A 44 -7.50 -6.99 7.11
N GLN A 45 -7.89 -6.37 6.00
CA GLN A 45 -7.20 -6.50 4.72
C GLN A 45 -6.29 -5.30 4.48
N LEU A 46 -5.01 -5.54 4.20
CA LEU A 46 -4.05 -4.51 3.81
C LEU A 46 -3.86 -4.47 2.29
N ILE A 47 -4.17 -3.35 1.68
CA ILE A 47 -4.17 -3.12 0.23
C ILE A 47 -3.08 -2.12 -0.12
N SER A 48 -2.41 -2.36 -1.25
CA SER A 48 -1.41 -1.45 -1.80
C SER A 48 -2.04 -0.64 -2.93
N GLY A 49 -2.10 0.67 -2.74
CA GLY A 49 -2.61 1.62 -3.72
C GLY A 49 -1.51 2.15 -4.65
N PRO A 50 -1.84 3.15 -5.48
CA PRO A 50 -0.92 3.75 -6.45
C PRO A 50 0.09 4.68 -5.75
N GLY A 51 1.10 4.10 -5.08
CA GLY A 51 2.09 4.85 -4.29
C GLY A 51 3.42 5.16 -4.98
N CYS A 52 3.50 4.95 -6.29
CA CYS A 52 4.72 5.10 -7.09
C CYS A 52 4.48 6.23 -8.11
N PRO A 53 5.11 7.41 -7.95
CA PRO A 53 4.85 8.55 -8.83
C PRO A 53 5.18 8.24 -10.29
N VAL A 54 6.27 7.49 -10.54
CA VAL A 54 6.67 7.07 -11.89
C VAL A 54 5.64 6.13 -12.53
N CYS A 55 5.04 5.25 -11.73
CA CYS A 55 4.10 4.23 -12.21
C CYS A 55 2.73 4.82 -12.58
N VAL A 56 2.43 6.03 -12.10
CA VAL A 56 1.18 6.76 -12.39
C VAL A 56 1.38 7.94 -13.33
N THR A 57 2.61 8.18 -13.79
CA THR A 57 2.88 9.22 -14.79
C THR A 57 2.14 8.86 -16.08
N ASP A 58 1.40 9.82 -16.62
CA ASP A 58 0.67 9.62 -17.87
C ASP A 58 1.65 9.49 -19.05
N GLN A 59 1.33 8.58 -19.97
CA GLN A 59 2.15 8.34 -21.17
C GLN A 59 2.32 9.61 -22.01
N SER A 60 1.29 10.46 -22.11
CA SER A 60 1.35 11.70 -22.87
C SER A 60 2.34 12.71 -22.30
N ASP A 61 2.57 12.70 -20.98
CA ASP A 61 3.56 13.58 -20.35
C ASP A 61 4.99 13.11 -20.65
N ILE A 62 5.21 11.79 -20.70
CA ILE A 62 6.49 11.22 -21.14
C ILE A 62 6.76 11.61 -22.59
N GLU A 63 5.78 11.47 -23.48
CA GLU A 63 5.89 11.83 -24.90
C GLU A 63 6.19 13.32 -25.11
N LYS A 64 5.52 14.22 -24.37
CA LYS A 64 5.80 15.67 -24.41
C LYS A 64 7.25 15.97 -24.05
N ILE A 65 7.77 15.35 -22.99
CA ILE A 65 9.16 15.59 -22.55
C ILE A 65 10.15 15.08 -23.61
N ILE A 66 9.89 13.92 -24.22
CA ILE A 66 10.71 13.40 -25.32
C ILE A 66 10.70 14.37 -26.50
N TYR A 67 9.52 14.84 -26.92
CA TYR A 67 9.40 15.81 -28.01
C TYR A 67 10.20 17.08 -27.73
N LEU A 68 10.06 17.66 -26.52
CA LEU A 68 10.79 18.86 -26.12
C LEU A 68 12.32 18.66 -26.08
N SER A 69 12.78 17.44 -25.76
CA SER A 69 14.21 17.12 -25.71
C SER A 69 14.89 16.96 -27.08
N LEU A 70 14.08 16.82 -28.14
CA LEU A 70 14.53 16.65 -29.53
C LEU A 70 14.48 17.95 -30.36
N LEU A 71 14.03 19.05 -29.76
CA LEU A 71 14.12 20.41 -30.32
C LEU A 71 15.55 20.95 -30.19
#